data_AF-A0A7J3WUC6-F1
#
_entry.id   AF-A0A7J3WUC6-F1
#
_cell.length_a   1.000
_cell.length_b   1.000
_cell.length_c   1.000
_cell.angle_alpha   90.00
_cell.angle_beta   90.00
_cell.angle_gamma   90.00
#
_symmetry.space_group_name_H-M   'P 1'
#
loop_
_entity.id
_entity.type
_entity.pdbx_description
1 polymer ?
#
loop_
_entity_poly.entity_id
_entity_poly.type
_entity_poly.pdbx_seq_one_letter_code
_entity_poly.pdbx_strand_id
1 'polypeptide(L)'
;MNDFALVIVFSVAGALMGMVTGLIPGLHTNNIALLMLFLLPFFEHAALYFALFIVSAAISHTFHDIIPSTFIGAPEDDTALAVLPAHSMVMRGEGYKAIVISAISSFLSIVACFLLLLPFCLLMGEPFNLYNLMEKNMAWILLSISLIMILTSKNILHALFIFLLSGVFGVVALKIPSSFLISS
;
A
#
# COMPACT_ATOMS: atom_id res chain seq x y z
N MET A 1 -18.26 13.18 -24.24
CA MET A 1 -16.98 13.93 -24.30
C MET A 1 -16.49 14.35 -22.91
N ASN A 2 -17.38 14.64 -21.96
CA ASN A 2 -17.02 14.99 -20.58
C ASN A 2 -16.41 13.85 -19.77
N ASP A 3 -16.93 12.62 -19.88
CA ASP A 3 -16.44 11.50 -19.03
C ASP A 3 -14.99 11.11 -19.32
N PHE A 4 -14.59 11.08 -20.60
CA PHE A 4 -13.21 10.82 -20.98
C PHE A 4 -12.26 11.91 -20.46
N ALA A 5 -12.69 13.17 -20.53
CA ALA A 5 -11.92 14.27 -19.94
C ALA A 5 -11.81 14.13 -18.42
N LEU A 6 -12.88 13.73 -17.73
CA LEU A 6 -12.86 13.47 -16.29
C LEU A 6 -11.92 12.30 -15.94
N VAL A 7 -11.93 11.21 -16.71
CA VAL A 7 -10.99 10.09 -16.54
C VAL A 7 -9.55 10.58 -16.59
N ILE A 8 -9.20 11.40 -17.59
CA ILE A 8 -7.86 11.97 -17.71
C ILE A 8 -7.55 12.88 -16.52
N VAL A 9 -8.46 13.80 -16.18
CA VAL A 9 -8.27 14.76 -15.09
C VAL A 9 -8.03 14.06 -13.76
N PHE A 10 -8.88 13.09 -13.40
CA PHE A 10 -8.72 12.36 -12.14
C PHE A 10 -7.48 11.45 -12.14
N SER A 11 -7.11 10.88 -13.29
CA SER A 11 -5.85 10.12 -13.39
C SER A 11 -4.65 11.03 -13.21
N VAL A 12 -4.58 12.18 -13.89
CA VAL A 12 -3.47 13.13 -13.75
C VAL A 12 -3.40 13.70 -12.33
N ALA A 13 -4.55 14.09 -11.76
CA ALA A 13 -4.61 14.57 -10.39
C ALA A 13 -4.15 13.50 -9.38
N GLY A 14 -4.55 12.24 -9.61
CA GLY A 14 -4.10 11.10 -8.82
C GLY A 14 -2.58 10.93 -8.91
N ALA A 15 -2.02 10.91 -10.12
CA ALA A 15 -0.58 10.81 -10.33
C ALA A 15 0.22 11.93 -9.63
N LEU A 16 -0.25 13.17 -9.71
CA LEU A 16 0.37 14.30 -9.00
C LEU A 16 0.30 14.12 -7.48
N MET A 17 -0.83 13.67 -6.96
CA MET A 17 -0.98 13.39 -5.53
C MET A 17 -0.10 12.20 -5.08
N GLY A 18 0.06 11.18 -5.94
CA GLY A 18 0.98 10.07 -5.73
C GLY A 18 2.44 10.54 -5.65
N MET A 19 2.84 11.48 -6.50
CA MET A 19 4.17 12.09 -6.44
C MET A 19 4.39 12.83 -5.11
N VAL A 20 3.42 13.65 -4.69
CA VAL A 20 3.48 14.36 -3.40
C VAL A 20 3.62 13.39 -2.24
N THR A 21 2.79 12.35 -2.19
CA THR A 21 2.85 11.36 -1.10
C THR A 21 4.09 10.49 -1.16
N GLY A 22 4.62 10.17 -2.33
CA GLY A 22 5.87 9.42 -2.45
C GLY A 22 7.07 10.22 -1.99
N LEU A 23 7.09 11.53 -2.23
CA LEU A 23 8.22 12.38 -1.82
C LEU A 23 8.19 12.79 -0.34
N ILE A 24 7.02 12.78 0.30
CA ILE A 24 6.87 13.17 1.71
C ILE A 24 6.92 11.91 2.59
N PRO A 25 8.00 11.70 3.39
CA PRO A 25 8.08 10.56 4.27
C PRO A 25 6.94 10.56 5.29
N GLY A 26 6.33 9.38 5.49
CA GLY A 26 5.22 9.19 6.42
C GLY A 26 3.82 9.42 5.82
N LEU A 27 3.70 10.00 4.62
CA LEU A 27 2.45 9.99 3.86
C LEU A 27 2.37 8.75 2.98
N HIS A 28 1.17 8.17 2.86
CA HIS A 28 0.92 7.03 1.99
C HIS A 28 -0.41 7.21 1.25
N THR A 29 -0.52 6.58 0.09
CA THR A 29 -1.75 6.52 -0.70
C THR A 29 -2.94 5.90 0.02
N ASN A 30 -2.74 5.12 1.09
CA ASN A 30 -3.83 4.59 1.90
C ASN A 30 -4.57 5.70 2.65
N ASN A 31 -3.86 6.74 3.09
CA ASN A 31 -4.47 7.90 3.76
C ASN A 31 -5.35 8.68 2.78
N ILE A 32 -4.91 8.78 1.52
CA ILE A 32 -5.68 9.39 0.44
C ILE A 32 -6.92 8.55 0.13
N ALA A 33 -6.79 7.23 0.03
CA ALA A 33 -7.91 6.33 -0.24
C ALA A 33 -8.99 6.47 0.85
N LEU A 34 -8.58 6.55 2.12
CA LEU A 34 -9.49 6.79 3.24
C LEU A 34 -10.21 8.15 3.11
N LEU A 35 -9.48 9.21 2.74
CA LEU A 35 -10.06 10.53 2.52
C LEU A 35 -11.06 10.52 1.36
N MET A 36 -10.74 9.88 0.24
CA MET A 36 -11.65 9.77 -0.90
C MET A 36 -12.90 8.95 -0.54
N LEU A 37 -12.74 7.88 0.24
CA LEU A 37 -13.85 7.08 0.75
C LEU A 37 -14.77 7.90 1.66
N PHE A 38 -14.19 8.72 2.54
CA PHE A 38 -14.94 9.66 3.39
C PHE A 38 -15.71 10.71 2.56
N LEU A 39 -15.13 11.18 1.46
CA LEU A 39 -15.76 12.17 0.59
C LEU A 39 -16.84 11.58 -0.33
N LEU A 40 -16.85 10.26 -0.54
CA LEU A 40 -17.71 9.59 -1.50
C LEU A 40 -19.21 9.92 -1.35
N PRO A 41 -19.81 9.98 -0.14
CA PRO A 41 -21.23 10.31 0.03
C PRO A 41 -21.61 11.72 -0.43
N PHE A 42 -20.64 12.63 -0.53
CA PHE A 42 -20.88 14.02 -0.93
C PHE A 42 -20.88 14.21 -2.46
N PHE A 43 -20.52 13.19 -3.23
CA PHE A 43 -20.43 13.26 -4.69
C PHE A 43 -21.13 12.07 -5.36
N GLU A 44 -22.27 12.35 -6.01
CA GLU A 44 -22.97 11.35 -6.81
C GLU A 44 -22.12 10.88 -8.01
N HIS A 45 -22.16 9.58 -8.30
CA HIS A 45 -21.45 8.95 -9.42
C HIS A 45 -19.91 9.16 -9.43
N ALA A 46 -19.30 9.51 -8.28
CA ALA A 46 -17.86 9.75 -8.20
C ALA A 46 -17.01 8.49 -7.98
N ALA A 47 -17.62 7.34 -7.67
CA ALA A 47 -16.90 6.12 -7.28
C ALA A 47 -15.83 5.69 -8.30
N LEU A 48 -16.16 5.71 -9.60
CA LEU A 48 -15.21 5.37 -10.65
C LEU A 48 -14.05 6.36 -10.71
N TYR A 49 -14.35 7.66 -10.64
CA TYR A 49 -13.33 8.72 -10.72
C TYR A 49 -12.39 8.71 -9.51
N PHE A 50 -12.93 8.46 -8.31
CA PHE A 50 -12.13 8.31 -7.09
C PHE A 50 -11.28 7.03 -7.13
N ALA A 51 -11.81 5.92 -7.67
CA ALA A 51 -11.01 4.71 -7.88
C ALA A 51 -9.84 4.98 -8.85
N LEU A 52 -10.07 5.67 -9.96
CA LEU A 52 -9.03 6.06 -10.91
C LEU A 52 -7.97 6.96 -10.26
N PHE A 53 -8.42 7.93 -9.47
CA PHE A 53 -7.52 8.81 -8.70
C PHE A 53 -6.64 8.03 -7.73
N ILE A 54 -7.24 7.12 -6.94
CA ILE A 54 -6.52 6.30 -5.97
C ILE A 54 -5.52 5.38 -6.67
N VAL A 55 -5.93 4.69 -7.74
CA VAL A 55 -5.06 3.79 -8.50
C VAL A 55 -3.89 4.56 -9.12
N SER A 56 -4.16 5.72 -9.72
CA SER A 56 -3.10 6.54 -10.29
C SER A 56 -2.15 7.10 -9.24
N ALA A 57 -2.67 7.53 -8.08
CA ALA A 57 -1.86 7.92 -6.94
C ALA A 57 -0.98 6.78 -6.44
N ALA A 58 -1.55 5.57 -6.28
CA ALA A 58 -0.82 4.38 -5.86
C ALA A 58 0.32 4.03 -6.82
N ILE A 59 0.07 4.05 -8.13
CA ILE A 59 1.11 3.79 -9.13
C ILE A 59 2.19 4.87 -9.08
N SER A 60 1.83 6.15 -9.05
CA SER A 60 2.82 7.23 -9.03
C SER A 60 3.65 7.23 -7.74
N HIS A 61 3.04 6.92 -6.60
CA HIS A 61 3.71 6.86 -5.30
C HIS A 61 4.89 5.88 -5.30
N THR A 62 4.74 4.68 -5.87
CA THR A 62 5.79 3.64 -5.88
C THR A 62 6.99 3.96 -6.77
N PHE A 63 6.91 5.01 -7.60
CA PHE A 63 8.07 5.52 -8.33
C PHE A 63 8.86 6.56 -7.52
N HIS A 64 8.21 7.21 -6.55
CA HIS A 64 8.76 8.37 -5.85
C HIS A 64 9.15 8.07 -4.40
N ASP A 65 8.47 7.13 -3.73
CA ASP A 65 8.71 6.72 -2.34
C ASP A 65 10.13 6.15 -2.09
N ILE A 66 10.75 5.61 -3.14
CA ILE A 66 12.15 5.17 -3.08
C ILE A 66 13.12 6.32 -2.80
N ILE A 67 12.81 7.55 -3.24
CA ILE A 67 13.73 8.69 -3.12
C ILE A 67 13.96 9.08 -1.65
N PRO A 68 12.90 9.45 -0.88
CA PRO A 68 13.10 9.77 0.53
C PRO A 68 13.51 8.53 1.35
N SER A 69 13.00 7.34 1.03
CA SER A 69 13.38 6.13 1.76
C SER A 69 14.86 5.77 1.56
N THR A 70 15.45 6.05 0.40
CA THR A 70 16.88 5.79 0.14
C THR A 70 17.78 6.84 0.82
N PHE A 71 17.45 8.13 0.69
CA PHE A 71 18.35 9.22 1.09
C PHE A 71 18.06 9.83 2.47
N ILE A 72 16.81 9.88 2.90
CA ILE A 72 16.41 10.52 4.17
C ILE A 72 16.39 9.49 5.31
N GLY A 73 16.17 8.20 5.00
CA GLY A 73 16.20 7.12 5.98
C GLY A 73 17.57 6.47 6.20
N ALA A 74 18.64 6.94 5.54
CA ALA A 74 19.96 6.29 5.56
C ALA A 74 20.55 6.27 6.98
N PRO A 75 20.76 5.09 7.58
CA PRO A 75 21.41 4.98 8.88
C PRO A 75 22.87 5.46 8.81
N GLU A 76 23.39 6.05 9.87
CA GLU A 76 24.83 6.35 10.01
C GLU A 76 25.64 5.04 10.15
N ASP A 77 26.92 5.06 9.75
CA ASP A 77 27.81 3.89 9.62
C ASP A 77 27.82 2.96 10.86
N ASP A 78 27.58 3.50 12.06
CA ASP A 78 27.54 2.74 13.33
C ASP A 78 26.28 1.87 13.52
N THR A 79 25.27 1.99 12.64
CA THR A 79 24.01 1.21 12.68
C THR A 79 23.90 0.16 11.56
N ALA A 80 25.04 -0.36 11.11
CA ALA A 80 25.20 -1.29 9.99
C ALA A 80 24.37 -2.59 10.04
N LEU A 81 23.96 -3.05 11.23
CA LEU A 81 23.26 -4.33 11.41
C LEU A 81 21.79 -4.33 10.91
N ALA A 82 21.23 -3.17 10.55
CA ALA A 82 19.87 -3.02 10.03
C ALA A 82 19.80 -2.24 8.70
N VAL A 83 20.91 -2.18 7.95
CA VAL A 83 20.99 -1.43 6.69
C VAL A 83 20.24 -2.19 5.59
N LEU A 84 19.09 -1.64 5.18
CA LEU A 84 18.35 -2.13 4.02
C LEU A 84 19.19 -2.05 2.75
N PRO A 85 18.93 -2.89 1.72
CA PRO A 85 19.73 -2.93 0.50
C PRO A 85 19.97 -1.55 -0.14
N ALA A 86 18.94 -0.69 -0.18
CA ALA A 86 19.05 0.68 -0.70
C ALA A 86 20.06 1.53 0.07
N HIS A 87 20.04 1.47 1.41
CA HIS A 87 21.02 2.18 2.24
C HIS A 87 22.44 1.65 2.07
N SER A 88 22.60 0.34 1.87
CA SER A 88 23.92 -0.25 1.58
C SER A 88 24.52 0.28 0.28
N MET A 89 23.67 0.56 -0.72
CA MET A 89 24.09 1.18 -1.97
C MET A 89 24.44 2.65 -1.77
N VAL A 90 23.70 3.39 -0.92
CA VAL A 90 24.04 4.78 -0.57
C VAL A 90 25.41 4.88 0.09
N MET A 91 25.73 4.01 1.06
CA MET A 91 27.05 3.98 1.72
C MET A 91 28.19 3.66 0.75
N ARG A 92 27.89 3.00 -0.38
CA ARG A 92 28.85 2.73 -1.46
C ARG A 92 28.92 3.85 -2.52
N GLY A 93 28.20 4.96 -2.33
CA GLY A 93 28.08 6.03 -3.33
C GLY A 93 27.16 5.70 -4.51
N GLU A 94 26.37 4.63 -4.41
CA GLU A 94 25.52 4.09 -5.47
C GLU A 94 24.02 4.35 -5.25
N GLY A 95 23.64 5.30 -4.39
CA GLY A 95 22.23 5.60 -4.07
C GLY A 95 21.37 5.90 -5.32
N TYR A 96 21.95 6.56 -6.33
CA TYR A 96 21.27 6.78 -7.61
C TYR A 96 20.95 5.48 -8.36
N LYS A 97 21.85 4.48 -8.32
CA LYS A 97 21.59 3.16 -8.92
C LYS A 97 20.43 2.46 -8.22
N ALA A 98 20.31 2.60 -6.90
CA ALA A 98 19.20 2.04 -6.13
C ALA A 98 17.85 2.61 -6.61
N ILE A 99 17.79 3.93 -6.84
CA ILE A 99 16.59 4.60 -7.37
C ILE A 99 16.26 4.12 -8.79
N VAL A 100 17.26 4.03 -9.67
CA VAL A 100 17.04 3.56 -11.05
C VAL A 100 16.52 2.12 -11.07
N ILE A 101 17.10 1.22 -10.26
CA ILE A 101 16.65 -0.18 -10.15
C ILE A 101 15.21 -0.23 -9.63
N SER A 102 14.86 0.58 -8.63
CA SER A 102 13.50 0.65 -8.11
C SER A 102 12.52 1.17 -9.16
N ALA A 103 12.84 2.25 -9.88
CA ALA A 103 11.98 2.78 -10.94
C ALA A 103 11.74 1.77 -12.07
N ILE A 104 12.78 1.02 -12.47
CA ILE A 104 12.65 -0.08 -13.44
C ILE A 104 11.75 -1.18 -12.90
N SER A 105 11.88 -1.50 -11.61
CA SER A 105 11.06 -2.53 -10.95
C SER A 105 9.59 -2.11 -10.86
N SER A 106 9.32 -0.84 -10.56
CA SER A 106 7.96 -0.28 -10.56
C SER A 106 7.35 -0.31 -11.96
N PHE A 107 8.12 0.00 -13.01
CA PHE A 107 7.68 -0.15 -14.40
C PHE A 107 7.39 -1.61 -14.78
N LEU A 108 8.31 -2.53 -14.44
CA LEU A 108 8.14 -3.95 -14.74
C LEU A 108 6.94 -4.54 -13.99
N SER A 109 6.65 -4.05 -12.78
CA SER A 109 5.47 -4.42 -12.01
C SER A 109 4.17 -4.05 -12.72
N ILE A 110 4.12 -2.89 -13.39
CA ILE A 110 2.96 -2.50 -14.22
C ILE A 110 2.78 -3.48 -15.38
N VAL A 111 3.87 -3.79 -16.09
CA VAL A 111 3.83 -4.76 -17.22
C VAL A 111 3.36 -6.13 -16.74
N ALA A 112 3.90 -6.61 -15.62
CA ALA A 112 3.48 -7.88 -15.01
C ALA A 112 2.02 -7.84 -14.56
N CYS A 113 1.54 -6.72 -14.01
CA CYS A 113 0.15 -6.55 -13.60
C CYS A 113 -0.81 -6.66 -14.79
N PHE A 114 -0.49 -6.01 -15.92
CA PHE A 114 -1.30 -6.14 -17.14
C PHE A 114 -1.30 -7.57 -17.69
N LEU A 115 -0.15 -8.25 -17.68
CA LEU A 115 -0.05 -9.63 -18.14
C LEU A 115 -0.84 -10.61 -17.25
N LEU A 116 -0.82 -10.37 -15.93
CA LEU A 116 -1.49 -11.20 -14.94
C LEU A 116 -2.95 -10.81 -14.71
N LEU A 117 -3.45 -9.71 -15.29
CA LEU A 117 -4.79 -9.21 -15.03
C LEU A 117 -5.87 -10.26 -15.32
N LEU A 118 -5.84 -10.85 -16.52
CA LEU A 118 -6.82 -11.85 -16.95
C LEU A 118 -6.77 -13.14 -16.11
N PRO A 119 -5.62 -13.81 -15.91
CA PRO A 119 -5.59 -14.99 -15.06
C PRO A 119 -5.99 -14.68 -13.61
N PHE A 120 -5.65 -13.49 -13.09
CA PHE A 120 -6.06 -13.09 -11.75
C PHE A 120 -7.56 -12.88 -11.63
N CYS A 121 -8.21 -12.28 -12.64
CA CYS A 121 -9.67 -12.15 -12.69
C CYS A 121 -10.38 -13.51 -12.72
N LEU A 122 -9.89 -14.48 -13.48
CA LEU A 122 -10.49 -15.83 -13.55
C LEU A 122 -10.27 -16.65 -12.27
N LEU A 123 -9.13 -16.46 -11.60
CA LEU A 123 -8.83 -17.12 -10.33
C LEU A 123 -9.67 -16.54 -9.19
N MET A 124 -9.74 -15.22 -9.08
CA MET A 124 -10.47 -14.55 -8.00
C MET A 124 -11.99 -14.57 -8.21
N GLY A 125 -12.44 -14.37 -9.45
CA GLY A 125 -13.85 -14.44 -9.86
C GLY A 125 -14.25 -15.82 -10.39
N GLU A 126 -15.35 -15.89 -11.16
CA GLU A 126 -15.77 -17.15 -11.79
C GLU A 126 -14.74 -17.59 -12.85
N PRO A 127 -14.41 -18.91 -12.94
CA PRO A 127 -15.10 -20.05 -12.32
C PRO A 127 -14.52 -20.53 -10.97
N PHE A 128 -13.33 -20.08 -10.57
CA PHE A 128 -12.64 -20.60 -9.38
C PHE A 128 -13.14 -19.99 -8.07
N ASN A 129 -13.65 -18.76 -8.14
CA ASN A 129 -14.27 -17.99 -7.07
C ASN A 129 -13.43 -17.97 -5.78
N LEU A 130 -12.10 -17.89 -5.94
CA LEU A 130 -11.15 -17.99 -4.85
C LEU A 130 -11.33 -16.85 -3.84
N TYR A 131 -11.82 -15.69 -4.31
CA TYR A 131 -12.14 -14.56 -3.44
C TYR A 131 -13.12 -14.95 -2.34
N ASN A 132 -14.23 -15.62 -2.68
CA ASN A 132 -15.24 -16.04 -1.69
C ASN A 132 -14.68 -17.08 -0.70
N LEU A 133 -13.84 -18.01 -1.19
CA LEU A 133 -13.15 -18.97 -0.32
C LEU A 133 -12.22 -18.27 0.67
N MET A 134 -11.44 -17.28 0.19
CA MET A 134 -10.53 -16.49 1.02
C MET A 134 -11.29 -15.62 2.02
N GLU A 135 -12.35 -14.95 1.59
CA GLU A 135 -13.19 -14.09 2.44
C GLU A 135 -13.78 -14.88 3.62
N LYS A 136 -14.39 -16.04 3.33
CA LYS A 136 -14.95 -16.93 4.35
C LYS A 136 -13.90 -17.43 5.36
N ASN A 137 -12.67 -17.60 4.91
CA ASN A 137 -11.58 -18.17 5.71
C ASN A 137 -10.55 -17.13 6.18
N MET A 138 -10.81 -15.82 5.99
CA MET A 138 -9.82 -14.75 6.19
C MET A 138 -9.25 -14.74 7.62
N ALA A 139 -10.10 -14.98 8.62
CA ALA A 139 -9.68 -15.07 10.02
C ALA A 139 -8.64 -16.18 10.25
N TRP A 140 -8.87 -17.36 9.66
CA TRP A 140 -7.95 -18.50 9.76
C TRP A 140 -6.65 -18.26 9.00
N ILE A 141 -6.72 -17.62 7.83
CA ILE A 141 -5.54 -17.24 7.03
C ILE A 141 -4.65 -16.29 7.84
N LEU A 142 -5.22 -15.20 8.36
CA LEU A 142 -4.51 -14.22 9.17
C LEU A 142 -3.90 -14.84 10.43
N LEU A 143 -4.65 -15.68 11.13
CA LEU A 143 -4.17 -16.35 12.34
C LEU A 143 -3.01 -17.30 12.02
N SER A 144 -3.09 -18.04 10.91
CA SER A 144 -2.02 -18.95 10.47
C SER A 144 -0.73 -18.21 10.13
N ILE A 145 -0.82 -17.12 9.35
CA ILE A 145 0.34 -16.29 9.00
C ILE A 145 0.95 -15.67 10.26
N SER A 146 0.10 -15.18 11.18
CA SER A 146 0.55 -14.60 12.44
C SER A 146 1.26 -15.62 13.32
N LEU A 147 0.73 -16.85 13.42
CA LEU A 147 1.40 -17.94 14.14
C LEU A 147 2.76 -18.28 13.54
N ILE A 148 2.87 -18.40 12.21
CA ILE A 148 4.15 -18.66 11.54
C ILE A 148 5.16 -17.56 11.86
N MET A 149 4.73 -16.29 11.78
CA MET A 149 5.58 -15.13 12.08
C MET A 149 6.04 -15.13 13.56
N ILE A 150 5.15 -15.44 14.50
CA ILE A 150 5.47 -15.53 15.93
C ILE A 150 6.46 -16.67 16.20
N LEU A 151 6.22 -17.86 15.65
CA LEU A 151 7.07 -19.04 15.84
C LEU A 151 8.45 -18.90 15.19
N THR A 152 8.55 -18.13 14.09
CA THR A 152 9.81 -17.89 13.38
C THR A 152 10.58 -16.69 13.96
N SER A 153 9.97 -15.93 14.87
CA SER A 153 10.62 -14.78 15.50
C SER A 153 11.74 -15.21 16.45
N LYS A 154 12.79 -14.37 16.57
CA LYS A 154 13.90 -14.62 17.51
C LYS A 154 13.44 -14.73 18.97
N ASN A 155 12.38 -14.01 19.34
CA ASN A 155 11.84 -13.94 20.70
C ASN A 155 10.32 -14.13 20.68
N ILE A 156 9.88 -15.38 20.74
CA ILE A 156 8.46 -15.79 20.65
C ILE A 156 7.58 -15.04 21.66
N LEU A 157 8.04 -14.89 22.91
CA LEU A 157 7.29 -14.18 23.97
C LEU A 157 7.04 -12.70 23.61
N HIS A 158 8.04 -12.01 23.07
CA HIS A 158 7.90 -10.60 22.69
C HIS A 158 6.99 -10.47 21.46
N ALA A 159 7.15 -11.35 20.47
CA ALA A 159 6.30 -11.35 19.29
C ALA A 159 4.82 -11.62 19.66
N LEU A 160 4.57 -12.57 20.55
CA LEU A 160 3.23 -12.87 21.06
C LEU A 160 2.65 -11.67 21.81
N PHE A 161 3.45 -11.03 22.67
CA PHE A 161 3.02 -9.84 23.42
C PHE A 161 2.63 -8.69 22.49
N ILE A 162 3.46 -8.39 21.48
CA ILE A 162 3.18 -7.35 20.48
C ILE A 162 1.93 -7.71 19.67
N PHE A 163 1.77 -8.98 19.28
CA PHE A 163 0.59 -9.45 18.56
C PHE A 163 -0.70 -9.26 19.36
N LEU A 164 -0.69 -9.62 20.65
CA LEU A 164 -1.84 -9.41 21.54
C LEU A 164 -2.15 -7.93 21.74
N LEU A 165 -1.14 -7.08 21.95
CA LEU A 165 -1.31 -5.64 22.04
C LEU A 165 -1.95 -5.05 20.79
N SER A 166 -1.46 -5.45 19.61
CA SER A 166 -2.03 -5.04 18.32
C SER A 166 -3.48 -5.49 18.17
N GLY A 167 -3.81 -6.72 18.58
CA GLY A 167 -5.18 -7.23 18.58
C GLY A 167 -6.12 -6.44 19.50
N VAL A 168 -5.68 -6.11 20.72
CA VAL A 168 -6.44 -5.25 21.64
C VAL A 168 -6.65 -3.87 21.04
N PHE A 169 -5.59 -3.28 20.46
CA PHE A 169 -5.70 -1.97 19.80
C PHE A 169 -6.69 -2.00 18.63
N GLY A 170 -6.67 -3.06 17.82
CA GLY A 170 -7.63 -3.24 16.73
C GLY A 170 -9.09 -3.30 17.23
N VAL A 171 -9.36 -4.06 18.29
CA VAL A 171 -10.71 -4.12 18.89
C VAL A 171 -11.14 -2.76 19.45
N VAL A 172 -10.24 -2.01 20.07
CA VAL A 172 -10.52 -0.66 20.56
C VAL A 172 -10.81 0.28 19.39
N ALA A 173 -10.00 0.26 18.34
CA ALA A 173 -10.16 1.10 17.16
C ALA A 173 -11.51 0.85 16.46
N LEU A 174 -11.95 -0.41 16.35
CA LEU A 174 -13.24 -0.78 15.78
C LEU A 174 -14.44 -0.30 16.61
N LYS A 175 -14.25 -0.08 17.91
CA LYS A 175 -15.30 0.42 18.82
C LYS A 175 -15.40 1.94 18.85
N ILE A 176 -14.48 2.66 18.22
CA ILE A 176 -14.56 4.11 18.11
C ILE A 176 -15.77 4.45 17.22
N PRO A 177 -16.71 5.30 17.67
CA PRO A 177 -17.91 5.63 16.91
C PRO A 177 -17.52 6.31 15.59
N SER A 178 -17.71 5.59 14.49
CA SER A 178 -17.51 6.08 13.12
C SER A 178 -18.69 6.90 12.59
N SER A 179 -19.69 7.19 13.43
CA SER A 179 -20.87 8.02 13.08
C SER A 179 -20.49 9.45 12.69
N PHE A 180 -19.29 9.92 13.04
CA PHE A 180 -18.74 11.18 12.55
C PHE A 180 -18.17 11.08 11.12
N LEU A 181 -17.79 9.87 10.67
CA LEU A 181 -17.16 9.62 9.37
C LEU A 181 -18.14 9.14 8.29
N ILE A 182 -19.20 8.44 8.66
CA ILE A 182 -20.23 7.97 7.73
C ILE A 182 -21.57 8.37 8.33
N SER A 183 -22.06 9.54 7.95
CA SER A 183 -23.46 9.90 8.14
C SER A 183 -24.27 9.06 7.16
N SER A 184 -24.68 7.86 7.58
CA SER A 184 -25.79 7.13 6.96
C SER A 184 -27.12 7.77 7.33
#